data_AF-A0A2G4R7S9-F1
#
_entry.id   AF-A0A2G4R7S9-F1
#
_cell.length_a   1.000
_cell.length_b   1.000
_cell.length_c   1.000
_cell.angle_alpha   90.00
_cell.angle_beta   90.00
_cell.angle_gamma   90.00
#
_symmetry.space_group_name_H-M   'P 1'
#
loop_
_entity.id
_entity.type
_entity.pdbx_description
1 polymer ?
#
loop_
_entity_poly.entity_id
_entity_poly.type
_entity_poly.pdbx_seq_one_letter_code
_entity_poly.pdbx_strand_id
1 'polypeptide(L)'
;MPSSLPFSNAAHHLGSMQELRSLCHTLPQADQAAQSAIAYREQQLTKPEGSLGRLEELTRWLGGWQRRTTPQLENVQILVFAGNHGVTQQGISPWPATVTAQMVSNFHHGGAAINQIAKTVGACLHVIPVHNLQPTADFTQSAAMTEQDFLHAVMLGYNAVSSDCDLLCLGEMGIGNTTAAATLAAALFKEKGVIWAGRGTGADDAGLKRKAAVIDKALSLHQHISSDPLEAARCIGGYELAATLGATLAARHKNVPVVLDGFVCTAAAAPLAQLHPAGLAHTCLSHCATTTGQTHRLASYLGLEPLLGLGLRLGEGSGAALAVSIIRAALACHTGMATFTEAAVSQKT
;
A
#
# COMPACT_ATOMS: atom_id res chain seq x y z
N MET A 1 -0.67 25.36 -4.81
CA MET A 1 -0.26 25.64 -3.42
C MET A 1 0.40 24.36 -2.92
N PRO A 2 1.62 24.36 -2.37
CA PRO A 2 2.09 23.19 -1.65
C PRO A 2 1.15 23.02 -0.45
N SER A 3 0.32 21.97 -0.49
CA SER A 3 -0.52 21.62 0.65
C SER A 3 0.41 21.35 1.82
N SER A 4 0.32 22.18 2.86
CA SER A 4 0.99 21.91 4.14
C SER A 4 0.70 20.48 4.55
N LEU A 5 1.74 19.72 4.89
CA LEU A 5 1.60 18.33 5.35
C LEU A 5 0.59 18.29 6.51
N PRO A 6 -0.43 17.41 6.47
CA PRO A 6 -1.43 17.32 7.51
C PRO A 6 -0.85 16.53 8.67
N PHE A 7 0.10 17.11 9.41
CA PHE A 7 0.52 16.52 10.66
C PHE A 7 -0.62 16.69 11.67
N SER A 8 -1.10 15.58 12.22
CA SER A 8 -1.92 15.57 13.44
C SER A 8 -1.29 16.49 14.50
N ASN A 9 -2.10 17.33 15.17
CA ASN A 9 -1.65 18.26 16.22
C ASN A 9 -1.04 17.56 17.46
N ALA A 10 -1.08 16.23 17.52
CA ALA A 10 -0.23 15.42 18.38
C ALA A 10 0.47 14.35 17.52
N ALA A 11 1.80 14.48 17.35
CA ALA A 11 2.60 13.43 16.74
C ALA A 11 2.61 12.22 17.68
N HIS A 12 2.12 11.07 17.21
CA HIS A 12 2.38 9.84 17.92
C HIS A 12 3.88 9.55 17.84
N HIS A 13 4.44 9.07 18.94
CA HIS A 13 5.82 8.61 19.03
C HIS A 13 5.83 7.18 19.55
N LEU A 14 6.65 6.33 18.93
CA LEU A 14 6.99 4.99 19.44
C LEU A 14 8.42 5.05 19.94
N GLY A 15 8.65 4.63 21.17
CA GLY A 15 9.95 4.59 21.82
C GLY A 15 10.72 3.28 21.62
N SER A 16 10.07 2.22 21.11
CA SER A 16 10.71 0.92 20.90
C SER A 16 10.00 0.04 19.87
N MET A 17 10.72 -0.98 19.37
CA MET A 17 10.13 -2.04 18.55
C MET A 17 9.03 -2.83 19.26
N GLN A 18 9.10 -2.94 20.59
CA GLN A 18 8.07 -3.64 21.37
C GLN A 18 6.74 -2.88 21.37
N GLU A 19 6.79 -1.55 21.46
CA GLU A 19 5.59 -0.71 21.34
C GLU A 19 4.97 -0.80 19.94
N LEU A 20 5.80 -0.77 18.88
CA LEU A 20 5.34 -0.98 17.51
C LEU A 20 4.65 -2.35 17.37
N ARG A 21 5.25 -3.40 17.93
CA ARG A 21 4.68 -4.74 17.91
C ARG A 21 3.33 -4.80 18.62
N SER A 22 3.21 -4.18 19.79
CA SER A 22 1.93 -4.08 20.49
C SER A 22 0.88 -3.38 19.62
N LEU A 23 1.26 -2.29 18.96
CA LEU A 23 0.37 -1.52 18.09
C LEU A 23 -0.10 -2.34 16.88
N CYS A 24 0.75 -3.22 16.34
CA CYS A 24 0.40 -4.15 15.25
C CYS A 24 -0.51 -5.31 15.69
N HIS A 25 -0.54 -5.67 16.98
CA HIS A 25 -1.42 -6.71 17.49
C HIS A 25 -2.78 -6.19 17.97
N THR A 26 -2.86 -4.94 18.42
CA THR A 26 -4.12 -4.32 18.88
C THR A 26 -4.83 -3.61 17.73
N LEU A 27 -5.38 -4.35 16.77
CA LEU A 27 -6.03 -3.75 15.59
C LEU A 27 -7.56 -3.66 15.77
N PRO A 28 -8.20 -2.50 15.48
CA PRO A 28 -9.66 -2.37 15.45
C PRO A 28 -10.33 -3.38 14.51
N GLN A 29 -11.64 -3.55 14.54
CA GLN A 29 -12.36 -4.40 13.59
C GLN A 29 -13.36 -3.58 12.77
N ALA A 30 -13.68 -4.05 11.57
CA ALA A 30 -14.71 -3.43 10.74
C ALA A 30 -16.06 -3.48 11.46
N ASP A 31 -16.89 -2.46 11.26
CA ASP A 31 -18.23 -2.41 11.81
C ASP A 31 -19.16 -3.37 11.07
N GLN A 32 -19.44 -4.51 11.72
CA GLN A 32 -20.31 -5.54 11.16
C GLN A 32 -21.74 -5.06 10.94
N ALA A 33 -22.26 -4.17 11.80
CA ALA A 33 -23.61 -3.65 11.65
C ALA A 33 -23.71 -2.76 10.41
N ALA A 34 -22.70 -1.91 10.16
CA ALA A 34 -22.62 -1.13 8.93
C ALA A 34 -22.54 -2.04 7.70
N GLN A 35 -21.73 -3.09 7.74
CA GLN A 35 -21.60 -4.06 6.65
C GLN A 35 -22.93 -4.79 6.36
N SER A 36 -23.64 -5.23 7.40
CA SER A 36 -24.95 -5.88 7.26
C SER A 36 -26.00 -4.93 6.71
N ALA A 37 -26.04 -3.67 7.15
CA ALA A 37 -26.98 -2.68 6.66
C ALA A 37 -26.74 -2.34 5.17
N ILE A 38 -25.47 -2.21 4.76
CA ILE A 38 -25.11 -2.02 3.34
C ILE A 38 -25.54 -3.23 2.51
N ALA A 39 -25.24 -4.45 2.97
CA ALA A 39 -25.62 -5.68 2.28
C ALA A 39 -27.14 -5.81 2.14
N TYR A 40 -27.89 -5.47 3.18
CA TYR A 40 -29.35 -5.47 3.14
C TYR A 40 -29.89 -4.47 2.11
N ARG A 41 -29.34 -3.26 2.05
CA ARG A 41 -29.73 -2.28 1.03
C ARG A 41 -29.40 -2.76 -0.38
N GLU A 42 -28.23 -3.36 -0.60
CA GLU A 42 -27.82 -3.90 -1.92
C GLU A 42 -28.82 -4.92 -2.50
N GLN A 43 -29.46 -5.71 -1.65
CA GLN A 43 -30.49 -6.68 -2.04
C GLN A 43 -31.81 -6.02 -2.49
N GLN A 44 -32.06 -4.78 -2.08
CA GLN A 44 -33.28 -4.04 -2.41
C GLN A 44 -33.14 -3.20 -3.68
N LEU A 45 -31.92 -2.92 -4.13
CA LEU A 45 -31.66 -2.12 -5.34
C LEU A 45 -32.23 -2.80 -6.58
N THR A 46 -32.72 -2.01 -7.55
CA THR A 46 -33.41 -2.48 -8.76
C THR A 46 -32.44 -3.18 -9.72
N LYS A 47 -31.94 -4.34 -9.32
CA LYS A 47 -30.99 -5.21 -10.01
C LYS A 47 -31.16 -6.64 -9.53
N PRO A 48 -30.78 -7.67 -10.32
CA PRO A 48 -30.64 -9.02 -9.79
C PRO A 48 -29.62 -9.05 -8.64
N GLU A 49 -29.88 -9.87 -7.62
CA GLU A 49 -28.98 -10.03 -6.47
C GLU A 49 -27.57 -10.42 -6.92
N GLY A 50 -26.56 -9.71 -6.41
CA GLY A 50 -25.14 -9.94 -6.71
C GLY A 50 -24.69 -9.54 -8.12
N SER A 51 -25.57 -8.98 -8.96
CA SER A 51 -25.24 -8.66 -10.37
C SER A 51 -24.21 -7.55 -10.56
N LEU A 52 -23.92 -6.74 -9.53
CA LEU A 52 -22.81 -5.78 -9.56
C LEU A 52 -21.49 -6.36 -9.01
N GLY A 53 -21.50 -7.61 -8.54
CA GLY A 53 -20.32 -8.35 -8.10
C GLY A 53 -19.46 -7.57 -7.12
N ARG A 54 -18.18 -7.39 -7.47
CA ARG A 54 -17.18 -6.72 -6.61
C ARG A 54 -17.50 -5.26 -6.26
N LEU A 55 -18.37 -4.58 -7.01
CA LEU A 55 -18.80 -3.23 -6.60
C LEU A 55 -19.60 -3.27 -5.28
N GLU A 56 -20.43 -4.30 -5.08
CA GLU A 56 -21.19 -4.47 -3.84
C GLU A 56 -20.25 -4.77 -2.65
N GLU A 57 -19.20 -5.56 -2.90
CA GLU A 57 -18.14 -5.86 -1.93
C GLU A 57 -17.35 -4.61 -1.54
N LEU A 58 -17.00 -3.76 -2.52
CA LEU A 58 -16.27 -2.52 -2.28
C LEU A 58 -17.05 -1.54 -1.40
N THR A 59 -18.35 -1.37 -1.65
CA THR A 59 -19.20 -0.51 -0.81
C THR A 59 -19.27 -1.05 0.62
N ARG A 60 -19.44 -2.37 0.79
CA ARG A 60 -19.48 -3.02 2.10
C ARG A 60 -18.15 -2.88 2.84
N TRP A 61 -17.03 -3.09 2.14
CA TRP A 61 -15.69 -2.88 2.68
C TRP A 61 -15.49 -1.44 3.14
N LEU A 62 -15.83 -0.47 2.27
CA LEU A 62 -15.70 0.96 2.54
C LEU A 62 -16.50 1.37 3.79
N GLY A 63 -17.80 1.01 3.84
CA GLY A 63 -18.67 1.38 4.96
C GLY A 63 -18.39 0.64 6.26
N GLY A 64 -17.93 -0.62 6.18
CA GLY A 64 -17.47 -1.36 7.35
C GLY A 64 -16.27 -0.69 8.03
N TRP A 65 -15.30 -0.21 7.25
CA TRP A 65 -14.15 0.50 7.81
C TRP A 65 -14.52 1.91 8.26
N GLN A 66 -15.24 2.68 7.46
CA GLN A 66 -15.68 4.00 7.87
C GLN A 66 -16.74 3.99 8.98
N ARG A 67 -17.25 2.79 9.33
CA ARG A 67 -18.32 2.58 10.32
C ARG A 67 -19.60 3.35 9.98
N ARG A 68 -19.97 3.33 8.69
CA ARG A 68 -21.10 4.08 8.12
C ARG A 68 -21.91 3.18 7.21
N THR A 69 -23.23 3.25 7.33
CA THR A 69 -24.17 2.58 6.42
C THR A 69 -24.26 3.28 5.06
N THR A 70 -23.88 4.56 5.01
CA THR A 70 -23.69 5.34 3.80
C THR A 70 -22.27 5.90 3.83
N PRO A 71 -21.29 5.12 3.33
CA PRO A 71 -19.90 5.57 3.30
C PRO A 71 -19.69 6.84 2.44
N GLN A 72 -18.55 7.48 2.65
CA GLN A 72 -18.13 8.75 2.07
C GLN A 72 -16.83 8.59 1.30
N LEU A 73 -16.56 9.49 0.36
CA LEU A 73 -15.32 9.46 -0.45
C LEU A 73 -14.91 10.87 -0.90
N GLU A 74 -15.22 11.88 -0.10
CA GLU A 74 -14.94 13.28 -0.38
C GLU A 74 -13.44 13.56 -0.21
N ASN A 75 -12.84 13.06 0.87
CA ASN A 75 -11.45 13.28 1.23
C ASN A 75 -10.58 12.07 0.91
N VAL A 76 -10.13 11.96 -0.34
CA VAL A 76 -9.19 10.93 -0.77
C VAL A 76 -7.76 11.44 -0.63
N GLN A 77 -6.95 10.79 0.19
CA GLN A 77 -5.55 11.14 0.41
C GLN A 77 -4.64 10.18 -0.37
N ILE A 78 -3.70 10.70 -1.14
CA ILE A 78 -2.62 9.91 -1.75
C ILE A 78 -1.31 10.27 -1.06
N LEU A 79 -0.63 9.28 -0.49
CA LEU A 79 0.69 9.44 0.10
C LEU A 79 1.73 8.68 -0.73
N VAL A 80 2.69 9.41 -1.29
CA VAL A 80 3.85 8.85 -1.99
C VAL A 80 5.08 9.05 -1.12
N PHE A 81 5.59 7.96 -0.55
CA PHE A 81 6.84 8.00 0.23
C PHE A 81 8.04 7.78 -0.69
N ALA A 82 9.04 8.67 -0.60
CA ALA A 82 10.24 8.57 -1.41
C ALA A 82 11.48 8.21 -0.57
N GLY A 83 12.27 7.23 -1.02
CA GLY A 83 13.43 6.71 -0.29
C GLY A 83 14.54 6.21 -1.22
N ASN A 84 15.78 6.22 -0.72
CA ASN A 84 16.95 5.68 -1.42
C ASN A 84 17.49 4.44 -0.71
N HIS A 85 18.15 3.55 -1.46
CA HIS A 85 18.64 2.28 -0.93
C HIS A 85 20.13 2.07 -1.17
N GLY A 86 20.85 1.67 -0.12
CA GLY A 86 22.27 1.29 -0.22
C GLY A 86 22.52 0.08 -1.12
N VAL A 87 21.55 -0.84 -1.25
CA VAL A 87 21.67 -2.01 -2.13
C VAL A 87 21.89 -1.66 -3.61
N THR A 88 21.60 -0.42 -4.02
CA THR A 88 21.89 0.05 -5.38
C THR A 88 23.38 -0.04 -5.73
N GLN A 89 24.27 -0.03 -4.75
CA GLN A 89 25.72 -0.24 -4.92
C GLN A 89 26.05 -1.64 -5.50
N GLN A 90 25.12 -2.60 -5.40
CA GLN A 90 25.25 -3.94 -5.99
C GLN A 90 24.86 -3.99 -7.48
N GLY A 91 24.62 -2.84 -8.14
CA GLY A 91 24.34 -2.78 -9.58
C GLY A 91 22.99 -3.39 -9.97
N ILE A 92 21.98 -3.29 -9.10
CA ILE A 92 20.64 -3.87 -9.30
C ILE A 92 19.67 -2.98 -10.10
N SER A 93 20.10 -1.78 -10.47
CA SER A 93 19.32 -0.80 -11.23
C SER A 93 20.20 -0.17 -12.31
N PRO A 94 19.69 0.06 -13.52
CA PRO A 94 20.39 0.84 -14.54
C PRO A 94 20.36 2.34 -14.27
N TRP A 95 19.50 2.80 -13.35
CA TRP A 95 19.32 4.20 -13.00
C TRP A 95 20.13 4.60 -11.77
N PRO A 96 20.72 5.80 -11.74
CA PRO A 96 21.41 6.32 -10.56
C PRO A 96 20.42 6.76 -9.47
N ALA A 97 20.84 6.72 -8.21
CA ALA A 97 20.01 7.10 -7.06
C ALA A 97 19.51 8.56 -7.09
N THR A 98 20.19 9.43 -7.85
CA THR A 98 19.78 10.84 -8.06
C THR A 98 18.41 10.97 -8.75
N VAL A 99 17.96 9.94 -9.49
CA VAL A 99 16.63 9.92 -10.12
C VAL A 99 15.51 10.02 -9.09
N THR A 100 15.68 9.49 -7.88
CA THR A 100 14.69 9.63 -6.79
C THR A 100 14.40 11.10 -6.50
N ALA A 101 15.45 11.92 -6.31
CA ALA A 101 15.29 13.35 -6.04
C ALA A 101 14.73 14.12 -7.25
N GLN A 102 15.11 13.73 -8.47
CA GLN A 102 14.57 14.31 -9.71
C GLN A 102 13.07 14.05 -9.84
N MET A 103 12.61 12.83 -9.53
CA MET A 103 11.18 12.52 -9.54
C MET A 103 10.42 13.21 -8.42
N VAL A 104 10.99 13.33 -7.21
CA VAL A 104 10.42 14.17 -6.14
C VAL A 104 10.20 15.60 -6.63
N SER A 105 11.20 16.19 -7.30
CA SER A 105 11.04 17.49 -7.93
C SER A 105 9.93 17.48 -8.99
N ASN A 106 9.88 16.47 -9.86
CA ASN A 106 8.85 16.34 -10.88
C ASN A 106 7.43 16.27 -10.27
N PHE A 107 7.24 15.53 -9.17
CA PHE A 107 5.96 15.47 -8.47
C PHE A 107 5.54 16.84 -7.93
N HIS A 108 6.46 17.59 -7.33
CA HIS A 108 6.19 18.94 -6.82
C HIS A 108 5.83 19.93 -7.94
N HIS A 109 6.39 19.76 -9.14
CA HIS A 109 6.05 20.55 -10.32
C HIS A 109 4.79 20.06 -11.04
N GLY A 110 4.15 18.99 -10.57
CA GLY A 110 2.93 18.47 -11.18
C GLY A 110 3.15 17.66 -12.47
N GLY A 111 4.39 17.25 -12.76
CA GLY A 111 4.76 16.67 -14.06
C GLY A 111 4.64 15.15 -14.17
N ALA A 112 4.33 14.43 -13.08
CA ALA A 112 4.26 12.97 -13.11
C ALA A 112 2.85 12.44 -13.43
N ALA A 113 2.76 11.15 -13.74
CA ALA A 113 1.49 10.49 -14.04
C ALA A 113 0.54 10.54 -12.84
N ILE A 114 1.04 10.29 -11.62
CA ILE A 114 0.23 10.37 -10.40
C ILE A 114 -0.38 11.77 -10.19
N ASN A 115 0.31 12.86 -10.57
CA ASN A 115 -0.26 14.20 -10.47
C ASN A 115 -1.51 14.35 -11.33
N GLN A 116 -1.48 13.82 -12.56
CA GLN A 116 -2.60 13.90 -13.49
C GLN A 116 -3.78 13.04 -13.05
N ILE A 117 -3.49 11.82 -12.56
CA ILE A 117 -4.51 10.90 -12.05
C ILE A 117 -5.16 11.47 -10.78
N ALA A 118 -4.35 11.94 -9.82
CA ALA A 118 -4.84 12.56 -8.59
C ALA A 118 -5.79 13.73 -8.86
N LYS A 119 -5.42 14.62 -9.80
CA LYS A 119 -6.28 15.72 -10.25
C LYS A 119 -7.60 15.21 -10.85
N THR A 120 -7.53 14.15 -11.66
CA THR A 120 -8.71 13.58 -12.34
C THR A 120 -9.71 12.98 -11.35
N VAL A 121 -9.22 12.33 -10.28
CA VAL A 121 -10.09 11.69 -9.27
C VAL A 121 -10.42 12.58 -8.07
N GLY A 122 -9.95 13.83 -8.08
CA GLY A 122 -10.16 14.80 -7.01
C GLY A 122 -9.47 14.42 -5.69
N ALA A 123 -8.30 13.78 -5.75
CA ALA A 123 -7.57 13.34 -4.57
C ALA A 123 -6.41 14.28 -4.20
N CYS A 124 -6.13 14.40 -2.91
CA CYS A 124 -5.04 15.21 -2.39
C CYS A 124 -3.72 14.41 -2.37
N LEU A 125 -2.78 14.79 -3.24
CA LEU A 125 -1.48 14.14 -3.36
C LEU A 125 -0.43 14.80 -2.46
N HIS A 126 0.19 14.01 -1.59
CA HIS A 126 1.38 14.39 -0.83
C HIS A 126 2.55 13.50 -1.20
N VAL A 127 3.68 14.13 -1.51
CA VAL A 127 4.96 13.45 -1.75
C VAL A 127 5.87 13.74 -0.57
N ILE A 128 6.37 12.69 0.07
CA ILE A 128 7.07 12.77 1.34
C ILE A 128 8.44 12.09 1.21
N PRO A 129 9.52 12.87 1.04
CA PRO A 129 10.87 12.36 1.13
C PRO A 129 11.15 11.85 2.55
N VAL A 130 11.47 10.58 2.68
CA VAL A 130 11.78 9.96 3.98
C VAL A 130 13.28 10.07 4.24
N HIS A 131 13.64 10.39 5.49
CA HIS A 131 15.03 10.47 5.94
C HIS A 131 15.92 11.36 5.03
N ASN A 132 15.37 12.47 4.54
CA ASN A 132 16.04 13.40 3.62
C ASN A 132 16.64 12.74 2.36
N LEU A 133 16.06 11.62 1.92
CA LEU A 133 16.57 10.78 0.83
C LEU A 133 18.00 10.26 1.04
N GLN A 134 18.52 10.28 2.27
CA GLN A 134 19.74 9.55 2.57
C GLN A 134 19.46 8.05 2.40
N PRO A 135 20.36 7.31 1.73
CA PRO A 135 20.13 5.90 1.47
C PRO A 135 20.16 5.10 2.75
N THR A 136 19.39 4.01 2.80
CA THR A 136 19.65 2.95 3.78
C THR A 136 21.07 2.41 3.64
N ALA A 137 21.56 1.67 4.64
CA ALA A 137 22.74 0.85 4.44
C ALA A 137 22.49 -0.24 3.38
N ASP A 138 23.57 -0.77 2.80
CA ASP A 138 23.51 -1.95 1.94
C ASP A 138 23.18 -3.18 2.78
N PHE A 139 21.95 -3.68 2.62
CA PHE A 139 21.46 -4.81 3.41
C PHE A 139 22.17 -6.14 3.09
N THR A 140 23.03 -6.18 2.06
CA THR A 140 23.89 -7.33 1.80
C THR A 140 25.18 -7.33 2.64
N GLN A 141 25.39 -6.29 3.44
CA GLN A 141 26.58 -6.10 4.28
C GLN A 141 26.21 -5.84 5.75
N SER A 142 25.08 -5.20 6.02
CA SER A 142 24.59 -4.91 7.38
C SER A 142 23.06 -4.79 7.41
N ALA A 143 22.45 -4.36 8.51
CA ALA A 143 21.02 -4.04 8.52
C ALA A 143 20.76 -2.72 7.77
N ALA A 144 19.70 -2.64 6.95
CA ALA A 144 19.34 -1.45 6.18
C ALA A 144 19.17 -0.19 7.05
N MET A 145 18.58 -0.34 8.23
CA MET A 145 18.26 0.75 9.14
C MET A 145 18.63 0.40 10.58
N THR A 146 19.00 1.41 11.38
CA THR A 146 19.01 1.28 12.84
C THR A 146 17.57 1.11 13.37
N GLU A 147 17.41 0.64 14.60
CA GLU A 147 16.07 0.58 15.24
C GLU A 147 15.42 1.97 15.28
N GLN A 148 16.19 2.98 15.70
CA GLN A 148 15.69 4.35 15.81
C GLN A 148 15.25 4.92 14.47
N ASP A 149 16.05 4.74 13.41
CA ASP A 149 15.67 5.28 12.09
C ASP A 149 14.47 4.55 11.49
N PHE A 150 14.34 3.24 11.75
CA PHE A 150 13.17 2.49 11.32
C PHE A 150 11.90 2.96 12.03
N LEU A 151 11.93 3.11 13.37
CA LEU A 151 10.80 3.63 14.14
C LEU A 151 10.45 5.06 13.70
N HIS A 152 11.43 5.92 13.44
CA HIS A 152 11.20 7.26 12.92
C HIS A 152 10.50 7.23 11.55
N ALA A 153 10.93 6.36 10.63
CA ALA A 153 10.30 6.23 9.32
C ALA A 153 8.86 5.68 9.42
N VAL A 154 8.64 4.66 10.26
CA VAL A 154 7.28 4.15 10.57
C VAL A 154 6.40 5.28 11.11
N MET A 155 6.89 6.06 12.08
CA MET A 155 6.10 7.14 12.67
C MET A 155 5.87 8.33 11.73
N LEU A 156 6.80 8.63 10.83
CA LEU A 156 6.56 9.59 9.76
C LEU A 156 5.33 9.17 8.93
N GLY A 157 5.28 7.90 8.50
CA GLY A 157 4.14 7.38 7.76
C GLY A 157 2.85 7.34 8.57
N TYR A 158 2.95 6.91 9.84
CA TYR A 158 1.81 6.85 10.75
C TYR A 158 1.17 8.22 10.95
N ASN A 159 2.00 9.26 11.17
CA ASN A 159 1.54 10.61 11.42
C ASN A 159 1.10 11.37 10.15
N ALA A 160 1.42 10.87 8.96
CA ALA A 160 1.04 11.49 7.68
C ALA A 160 -0.41 11.22 7.26
N VAL A 161 -1.06 10.20 7.83
CA VAL A 161 -2.48 9.88 7.53
C VAL A 161 -3.37 10.93 8.18
N SER A 162 -4.18 11.64 7.40
CA SER A 162 -5.07 12.68 7.93
C SER A 162 -6.22 12.09 8.77
N SER A 163 -6.75 12.85 9.73
CA SER A 163 -7.89 12.43 10.56
C SER A 163 -9.22 12.49 9.81
N ASP A 164 -9.32 13.28 8.74
CA ASP A 164 -10.50 13.45 7.89
C ASP A 164 -10.43 12.61 6.61
N CYS A 165 -9.44 11.72 6.48
CA CYS A 165 -9.24 10.87 5.31
C CYS A 165 -10.35 9.81 5.21
N ASP A 166 -11.12 9.83 4.12
CA ASP A 166 -12.14 8.82 3.83
C ASP A 166 -11.53 7.55 3.21
N LEU A 167 -10.49 7.73 2.39
CA LEU A 167 -9.78 6.67 1.69
C LEU A 167 -8.32 7.05 1.48
N LEU A 168 -7.41 6.16 1.89
CA LEU A 168 -5.98 6.35 1.72
C LEU A 168 -5.46 5.54 0.52
N CYS A 169 -4.77 6.19 -0.41
CA CYS A 169 -4.03 5.56 -1.49
C CYS A 169 -2.53 5.63 -1.20
N LEU A 170 -1.84 4.50 -1.21
CA LEU A 170 -0.41 4.44 -0.92
C LEU A 170 0.40 4.27 -2.21
N GLY A 171 1.44 5.07 -2.35
CA GLY A 171 2.41 5.03 -3.43
C GLY A 171 3.84 5.15 -2.91
N GLU A 172 4.80 4.96 -3.80
CA GLU A 172 6.23 4.94 -3.47
C GLU A 172 7.07 5.52 -4.59
N MET A 173 8.29 5.92 -4.27
CA MET A 173 9.33 6.29 -5.24
C MET A 173 10.71 5.96 -4.68
N GLY A 174 11.50 5.17 -5.38
CA GLY A 174 12.86 4.89 -4.92
C GLY A 174 13.65 4.02 -5.87
N ILE A 175 14.83 4.49 -6.26
CA ILE A 175 15.73 3.64 -7.04
C ILE A 175 16.25 2.49 -6.16
N GLY A 176 15.94 1.26 -6.57
CA GLY A 176 16.32 0.03 -5.88
C GLY A 176 15.25 -0.57 -4.97
N ASN A 177 14.12 0.12 -4.76
CA ASN A 177 13.05 -0.34 -3.88
C ASN A 177 12.42 -1.67 -4.31
N THR A 178 12.36 -1.97 -5.61
CA THR A 178 11.87 -3.27 -6.11
C THR A 178 12.79 -4.44 -5.72
N THR A 179 14.05 -4.16 -5.37
CA THR A 179 14.96 -5.16 -4.76
C THR A 179 14.66 -5.29 -3.27
N ALA A 180 14.53 -4.18 -2.53
CA ALA A 180 14.16 -4.21 -1.12
C ALA A 180 12.81 -4.94 -0.89
N ALA A 181 11.77 -4.59 -1.67
CA ALA A 181 10.47 -5.25 -1.64
C ALA A 181 10.54 -6.75 -1.97
N ALA A 182 11.38 -7.13 -2.94
CA ALA A 182 11.59 -8.53 -3.30
C ALA A 182 12.32 -9.31 -2.19
N THR A 183 13.35 -8.72 -1.58
CA THR A 183 14.06 -9.32 -0.45
C THR A 183 13.12 -9.48 0.75
N LEU A 184 12.32 -8.45 1.05
CA LEU A 184 11.35 -8.49 2.15
C LEU A 184 10.30 -9.59 1.93
N ALA A 185 9.70 -9.66 0.74
CA ALA A 185 8.76 -10.74 0.41
C ALA A 185 9.41 -12.12 0.52
N ALA A 186 10.62 -12.29 -0.03
CA ALA A 186 11.36 -13.55 0.06
C ALA A 186 11.63 -13.98 1.51
N ALA A 187 11.97 -13.04 2.39
CA ALA A 187 12.19 -13.32 3.81
C ALA A 187 10.90 -13.72 4.53
N LEU A 188 9.82 -12.96 4.33
CA LEU A 188 8.53 -13.21 5.01
C LEU A 188 7.91 -14.55 4.59
N PHE A 189 8.06 -14.93 3.32
CA PHE A 189 7.46 -16.15 2.77
C PHE A 189 8.45 -17.31 2.59
N LYS A 190 9.68 -17.14 3.09
CA LYS A 190 10.75 -18.18 3.12
C LYS A 190 11.04 -18.76 1.73
N GLU A 191 11.09 -17.89 0.74
CA GLU A 191 11.37 -18.24 -0.66
C GLU A 191 12.73 -17.68 -1.11
N LYS A 192 13.19 -18.11 -2.28
CA LYS A 192 14.51 -17.74 -2.84
C LYS A 192 14.44 -16.50 -3.72
N GLY A 193 15.57 -15.84 -3.88
CA GLY A 193 15.74 -14.66 -4.73
C GLY A 193 15.31 -14.89 -6.18
N VAL A 194 15.53 -16.09 -6.74
CA VAL A 194 15.08 -16.41 -8.11
C VAL A 194 13.56 -16.34 -8.30
N ILE A 195 12.78 -16.55 -7.23
CA ILE A 195 11.31 -16.47 -7.27
C ILE A 195 10.84 -15.02 -7.23
N TRP A 196 11.52 -14.20 -6.43
CA TRP A 196 11.11 -12.82 -6.16
C TRP A 196 11.85 -11.78 -6.98
N ALA A 197 12.94 -12.10 -7.67
CA ALA A 197 13.61 -11.14 -8.53
C ALA A 197 12.71 -10.82 -9.74
N GLY A 198 12.47 -9.53 -9.95
CA GLY A 198 11.75 -9.01 -11.11
C GLY A 198 12.54 -7.90 -11.79
N ARG A 199 12.23 -7.66 -13.07
CA ARG A 199 12.94 -6.70 -13.92
C ARG A 199 12.79 -5.23 -13.49
N GLY A 200 11.79 -4.91 -12.66
CA GLY A 200 11.54 -3.54 -12.20
C GLY A 200 11.46 -2.56 -13.37
N THR A 201 12.28 -1.50 -13.30
CA THR A 201 12.36 -0.42 -14.30
C THR A 201 13.17 -0.80 -15.56
N GLY A 202 13.24 -2.08 -15.93
CA GLY A 202 13.81 -2.53 -17.21
C GLY A 202 15.15 -3.28 -17.16
N ALA A 203 15.44 -4.01 -16.08
CA ALA A 203 16.66 -4.83 -16.01
C ALA A 203 16.68 -5.95 -17.08
N ASP A 204 17.87 -6.18 -17.64
CA ASP A 204 18.17 -7.28 -18.56
C ASP A 204 18.31 -8.63 -17.82
N ASP A 205 18.62 -9.70 -18.54
CA ASP A 205 18.74 -11.05 -17.95
C ASP A 205 19.90 -11.16 -16.96
N ALA A 206 20.99 -10.46 -17.24
CA ALA A 206 22.13 -10.38 -16.33
C ALA A 206 21.75 -9.63 -15.04
N GLY A 207 21.03 -8.51 -15.16
CA GLY A 207 20.50 -7.73 -14.05
C GLY A 207 19.50 -8.53 -13.21
N LEU A 208 18.64 -9.34 -13.84
CA LEU A 208 17.71 -10.21 -13.12
C LEU A 208 18.45 -11.27 -12.29
N LYS A 209 19.46 -11.94 -12.87
CA LYS A 209 20.31 -12.91 -12.16
C LYS A 209 21.08 -12.26 -11.01
N ARG A 210 21.65 -11.07 -11.25
CA ARG A 210 22.36 -10.29 -10.22
C ARG A 210 21.42 -9.95 -9.06
N LYS A 211 20.20 -9.52 -9.35
CA LYS A 211 19.18 -9.19 -8.34
C LYS A 211 18.78 -10.42 -7.52
N ALA A 212 18.59 -11.58 -8.15
CA ALA A 212 18.34 -12.83 -7.44
C ALA A 212 19.48 -13.19 -6.47
N ALA A 213 20.74 -13.10 -6.94
CA ALA A 213 21.91 -13.37 -6.09
C ALA A 213 22.05 -12.37 -4.93
N VAL A 214 21.74 -11.09 -5.16
CA VAL A 214 21.72 -10.04 -4.12
C VAL A 214 20.66 -10.33 -3.06
N ILE A 215 19.46 -10.77 -3.47
CA ILE A 215 18.40 -11.19 -2.54
C ILE A 215 18.88 -12.38 -1.71
N ASP A 216 19.39 -13.45 -2.33
CA ASP A 216 19.85 -14.65 -1.62
C ASP A 216 21.00 -14.34 -0.65
N LYS A 217 21.92 -13.45 -1.03
CA LYS A 217 23.01 -12.98 -0.15
C LYS A 217 22.45 -12.25 1.08
N ALA A 218 21.48 -11.36 0.90
CA ALA A 218 20.84 -10.65 2.00
C ALA A 218 20.11 -11.61 2.95
N LEU A 219 19.34 -12.56 2.40
CA LEU A 219 18.63 -13.58 3.19
C LEU A 219 19.60 -14.44 4.02
N SER A 220 20.75 -14.80 3.45
CA SER A 220 21.79 -15.56 4.18
C SER A 220 22.39 -14.77 5.34
N LEU A 221 22.67 -13.48 5.16
CA LEU A 221 23.21 -12.61 6.22
C LEU A 221 22.19 -12.45 7.36
N HIS A 222 20.92 -12.29 6.99
CA HIS A 222 19.82 -11.96 7.89
C HIS A 222 18.96 -13.18 8.28
N GLN A 223 19.53 -14.39 8.27
CA GLN A 223 18.77 -15.61 8.60
C GLN A 223 18.11 -15.57 9.99
N HIS A 224 18.74 -14.86 10.94
CA HIS A 224 18.32 -14.76 12.34
C HIS A 224 17.04 -13.94 12.57
N ILE A 225 16.62 -13.11 11.61
CA ILE A 225 15.42 -12.26 11.72
C ILE A 225 14.22 -12.80 10.91
N SER A 226 14.37 -13.91 10.19
CA SER A 226 13.35 -14.43 9.27
C SER A 226 12.01 -14.78 9.94
N SER A 227 11.98 -14.93 11.28
CA SER A 227 10.78 -15.18 12.07
C SER A 227 10.09 -13.92 12.59
N ASP A 228 10.72 -12.76 12.47
CA ASP A 228 10.18 -11.49 12.98
C ASP A 228 9.95 -10.50 11.83
N PRO A 229 8.67 -10.29 11.44
CA PRO A 229 8.33 -9.43 10.30
C PRO A 229 8.80 -7.98 10.43
N LEU A 230 8.87 -7.43 11.66
CA LEU A 230 9.31 -6.05 11.88
C LEU A 230 10.83 -5.94 11.76
N GLU A 231 11.57 -6.91 12.29
CA GLU A 231 13.02 -6.97 12.11
C GLU A 231 13.39 -7.22 10.64
N ALA A 232 12.64 -8.06 9.92
CA ALA A 232 12.78 -8.20 8.47
C ALA A 232 12.59 -6.83 7.77
N ALA A 233 11.51 -6.11 8.07
CA ALA A 233 11.28 -4.78 7.49
C ALA A 233 12.42 -3.78 7.82
N ARG A 234 12.98 -3.85 9.03
CA ARG A 234 14.10 -3.00 9.46
C ARG A 234 15.41 -3.32 8.75
N CYS A 235 15.76 -4.60 8.63
CA CYS A 235 17.08 -5.03 8.17
C CYS A 235 17.21 -5.15 6.66
N ILE A 236 16.12 -5.43 5.94
CA ILE A 236 16.13 -5.67 4.48
C ILE A 236 15.09 -4.84 3.71
N GLY A 237 14.48 -3.85 4.36
CA GLY A 237 13.52 -2.93 3.76
C GLY A 237 14.12 -1.62 3.26
N GLY A 238 13.31 -0.58 3.29
CA GLY A 238 13.62 0.80 2.90
C GLY A 238 12.90 1.80 3.80
N TYR A 239 13.38 3.03 3.86
CA TYR A 239 12.76 4.09 4.65
C TYR A 239 11.31 4.38 4.19
N GLU A 240 11.07 4.38 2.88
CA GLU A 240 9.76 4.54 2.28
C GLU A 240 8.84 3.31 2.45
N LEU A 241 9.41 2.10 2.48
CA LEU A 241 8.67 0.89 2.86
C LEU A 241 8.24 0.96 4.34
N ALA A 242 9.12 1.39 5.23
CA ALA A 242 8.82 1.57 6.65
C ALA A 242 7.73 2.63 6.87
N ALA A 243 7.80 3.76 6.15
CA ALA A 243 6.73 4.76 6.17
C ALA A 243 5.41 4.23 5.61
N THR A 244 5.44 3.44 4.54
CA THR A 244 4.23 2.79 3.99
C THR A 244 3.59 1.82 4.99
N LEU A 245 4.40 1.03 5.72
CA LEU A 245 3.93 0.19 6.83
C LEU A 245 3.26 1.04 7.92
N GLY A 246 3.89 2.14 8.32
CA GLY A 246 3.35 3.07 9.31
C GLY A 246 2.03 3.70 8.88
N ALA A 247 1.92 4.15 7.64
CA ALA A 247 0.68 4.72 7.09
C ALA A 247 -0.44 3.66 7.01
N THR A 248 -0.10 2.44 6.60
CA THR A 248 -1.04 1.31 6.61
C THR A 248 -1.56 1.04 8.02
N LEU A 249 -0.68 1.04 9.02
CA LEU A 249 -1.04 0.82 10.42
C LEU A 249 -1.88 1.98 10.98
N ALA A 250 -1.53 3.24 10.70
CA ALA A 250 -2.33 4.39 11.12
C ALA A 250 -3.74 4.36 10.54
N ALA A 251 -3.88 4.05 9.26
CA ALA A 251 -5.18 3.92 8.62
C ALA A 251 -6.03 2.83 9.31
N ARG A 252 -5.42 1.70 9.70
CA ARG A 252 -6.10 0.64 10.49
C ARG A 252 -6.68 1.18 11.79
N HIS A 253 -5.90 1.95 12.53
CA HIS A 253 -6.27 2.54 13.83
C HIS A 253 -7.30 3.67 13.71
N LYS A 254 -7.29 4.38 12.59
CA LYS A 254 -8.26 5.43 12.26
C LYS A 254 -9.52 4.90 11.57
N ASN A 255 -9.60 3.59 11.33
CA ASN A 255 -10.65 2.93 10.54
C ASN A 255 -10.77 3.49 9.10
N VAL A 256 -9.64 3.91 8.52
CA VAL A 256 -9.54 4.41 7.15
C VAL A 256 -9.22 3.22 6.23
N PRO A 257 -10.07 2.93 5.23
CA PRO A 257 -9.74 1.95 4.21
C PRO A 257 -8.55 2.40 3.35
N VAL A 258 -7.73 1.44 2.92
CA VAL A 258 -6.48 1.67 2.20
C VAL A 258 -6.48 0.99 0.84
N VAL A 259 -6.07 1.70 -0.19
CA VAL A 259 -5.76 1.12 -1.50
C VAL A 259 -4.24 1.04 -1.67
N LEU A 260 -3.74 -0.18 -1.75
CA LEU A 260 -2.34 -0.48 -2.06
C LEU A 260 -2.15 -0.40 -3.58
N ASP A 261 -1.08 0.26 -4.02
CA ASP A 261 -0.76 0.39 -5.45
C ASP A 261 -0.31 -0.93 -6.07
N GLY A 262 1.00 -1.11 -6.25
CA GLY A 262 1.57 -2.31 -6.85
C GLY A 262 2.42 -3.14 -5.89
N PHE A 263 3.43 -3.79 -6.45
CA PHE A 263 4.29 -4.74 -5.73
C PHE A 263 4.95 -4.14 -4.48
N VAL A 264 5.55 -2.95 -4.60
CA VAL A 264 6.36 -2.37 -3.52
C VAL A 264 5.49 -1.97 -2.32
N CYS A 265 4.36 -1.27 -2.53
CA CYS A 265 3.42 -0.94 -1.46
C CYS A 265 2.84 -2.20 -0.80
N THR A 266 2.54 -3.22 -1.60
CA THR A 266 2.04 -4.51 -1.07
C THR A 266 3.09 -5.21 -0.21
N ALA A 267 4.36 -5.23 -0.65
CA ALA A 267 5.45 -5.80 0.13
C ALA A 267 5.73 -5.02 1.41
N ALA A 268 5.61 -3.69 1.37
CA ALA A 268 5.75 -2.82 2.54
C ALA A 268 4.67 -3.07 3.60
N ALA A 269 3.45 -3.41 3.19
CA ALA A 269 2.33 -3.74 4.08
C ALA A 269 2.37 -5.19 4.59
N ALA A 270 3.03 -6.10 3.89
CA ALA A 270 3.08 -7.54 4.20
C ALA A 270 3.54 -7.90 5.62
N PRO A 271 4.48 -7.17 6.28
CA PRO A 271 4.81 -7.42 7.68
C PRO A 271 3.59 -7.41 8.60
N LEU A 272 2.60 -6.53 8.36
CA LEU A 272 1.38 -6.44 9.16
C LEU A 272 0.49 -7.69 9.01
N ALA A 273 0.42 -8.29 7.81
CA ALA A 273 -0.28 -9.55 7.59
C ALA A 273 0.39 -10.74 8.28
N GLN A 274 1.73 -10.73 8.36
CA GLN A 274 2.47 -11.78 9.07
C GLN A 274 2.34 -11.66 10.60
N LEU A 275 2.13 -10.46 11.11
CA LEU A 275 1.92 -10.21 12.55
C LEU A 275 0.49 -10.47 13.01
N HIS A 276 -0.49 -10.29 12.14
CA HIS A 276 -1.90 -10.42 12.48
C HIS A 276 -2.71 -11.00 11.30
N PRO A 277 -3.51 -12.07 11.47
CA PRO A 277 -4.25 -12.71 10.37
C PRO A 277 -5.17 -11.77 9.59
N ALA A 278 -5.82 -10.82 10.29
CA ALA A 278 -6.64 -9.76 9.69
C ALA A 278 -5.89 -8.41 9.54
N GLY A 279 -4.55 -8.45 9.52
CA GLY A 279 -3.69 -7.25 9.51
C GLY A 279 -3.96 -6.33 8.33
N LEU A 280 -4.33 -6.91 7.18
CA LEU A 280 -4.62 -6.20 5.94
C LEU A 280 -6.12 -6.14 5.59
N ALA A 281 -7.02 -6.46 6.53
CA ALA A 281 -8.46 -6.50 6.28
C ALA A 281 -9.06 -5.13 5.88
N HIS A 282 -8.39 -4.02 6.22
CA HIS A 282 -8.72 -2.66 5.80
C HIS A 282 -8.07 -2.24 4.49
N THR A 283 -7.32 -3.13 3.85
CA THR A 283 -6.65 -2.83 2.59
C THR A 283 -7.35 -3.51 1.41
N CYS A 284 -7.21 -2.90 0.24
CA CYS A 284 -7.53 -3.49 -1.05
C CYS A 284 -6.34 -3.30 -1.98
N LEU A 285 -6.04 -4.29 -2.81
CA LEU A 285 -4.99 -4.20 -3.83
C LEU A 285 -5.56 -3.60 -5.11
N SER A 286 -5.00 -2.50 -5.58
CA SER A 286 -5.52 -1.83 -6.78
C SER A 286 -5.24 -2.61 -8.06
N HIS A 287 -4.01 -3.08 -8.28
CA HIS A 287 -3.66 -3.68 -9.56
C HIS A 287 -2.58 -4.76 -9.47
N CYS A 288 -2.59 -5.63 -10.47
CA CYS A 288 -1.47 -6.50 -10.80
C CYS A 288 -1.03 -6.22 -12.24
N ALA A 289 0.28 -6.11 -12.45
CA ALA A 289 0.84 -5.94 -13.79
C ALA A 289 0.55 -7.16 -14.69
N THR A 290 0.65 -8.36 -14.13
CA THR A 290 0.43 -9.63 -14.84
C THR A 290 -0.18 -10.65 -13.89
N THR A 291 -0.77 -11.72 -14.45
CA THR A 291 -1.34 -12.85 -13.69
C THR A 291 -0.29 -13.82 -13.15
N THR A 292 1.01 -13.57 -13.37
CA THR A 292 2.12 -14.46 -12.97
C THR A 292 3.29 -13.72 -12.31
N GLY A 293 3.18 -12.40 -12.13
CA GLY A 293 4.24 -11.52 -11.63
C GLY A 293 4.38 -11.52 -10.11
N GLN A 294 5.36 -10.73 -9.63
CA GLN A 294 5.66 -10.58 -8.20
C GLN A 294 4.45 -10.10 -7.39
N THR A 295 3.70 -9.10 -7.91
CA THR A 295 2.49 -8.60 -7.24
C THR A 295 1.43 -9.69 -7.12
N HIS A 296 1.16 -10.45 -8.18
CA HIS A 296 0.14 -11.52 -8.15
C HIS A 296 0.52 -12.61 -7.16
N ARG A 297 1.78 -13.06 -7.16
CA ARG A 297 2.29 -14.03 -6.18
C ARG A 297 2.11 -13.53 -4.75
N LEU A 298 2.51 -12.29 -4.48
CA LEU A 298 2.37 -11.68 -3.16
C LEU A 298 0.89 -11.55 -2.76
N ALA A 299 0.03 -11.16 -3.69
CA ALA A 299 -1.40 -11.07 -3.48
C ALA A 299 -2.00 -12.43 -3.08
N SER A 300 -1.57 -13.52 -3.73
CA SER A 300 -1.98 -14.89 -3.37
C SER A 300 -1.55 -15.28 -1.94
N TYR A 301 -0.33 -14.94 -1.52
CA TYR A 301 0.10 -15.17 -0.14
C TYR A 301 -0.71 -14.39 0.89
N LEU A 302 -1.17 -13.19 0.51
CA LEU A 302 -1.88 -12.27 1.39
C LEU A 302 -3.41 -12.40 1.32
N GLY A 303 -3.94 -13.26 0.44
CA GLY A 303 -5.39 -13.36 0.19
C GLY A 303 -5.99 -12.08 -0.40
N LEU A 304 -5.21 -11.29 -1.14
CA LEU A 304 -5.65 -10.05 -1.77
C LEU A 304 -6.04 -10.30 -3.23
N GLU A 305 -7.18 -9.76 -3.65
CA GLU A 305 -7.62 -9.81 -5.04
C GLU A 305 -7.48 -8.42 -5.71
N PRO A 306 -6.63 -8.25 -6.73
CA PRO A 306 -6.45 -6.98 -7.42
C PRO A 306 -7.72 -6.47 -8.08
N LEU A 307 -7.97 -5.17 -8.08
CA LEU A 307 -9.13 -4.57 -8.76
C LEU A 307 -8.95 -4.41 -10.28
N LEU A 308 -7.71 -4.14 -10.72
CA LEU A 308 -7.40 -3.72 -12.08
C LEU A 308 -6.33 -4.62 -12.74
N GLY A 309 -6.58 -4.99 -13.99
CA GLY A 309 -5.68 -5.77 -14.85
C GLY A 309 -5.13 -4.94 -16.02
N LEU A 310 -4.57 -3.76 -15.76
CA LEU A 310 -4.17 -2.79 -16.79
C LEU A 310 -2.70 -2.88 -17.24
N GLY A 311 -1.93 -3.87 -16.76
CA GLY A 311 -0.51 -3.97 -17.10
C GLY A 311 0.38 -2.90 -16.46
N LEU A 312 -0.13 -2.16 -15.46
CA LEU A 312 0.59 -1.08 -14.80
C LEU A 312 1.79 -1.61 -14.02
N ARG A 313 2.91 -0.89 -14.12
CA ARG A 313 4.18 -1.20 -13.44
C ARG A 313 5.02 0.06 -13.16
N LEU A 314 4.36 1.21 -13.11
CA LEU A 314 5.02 2.50 -12.85
C LEU A 314 5.33 2.66 -11.36
N GLY A 315 4.39 2.31 -10.48
CA GLY A 315 4.46 2.65 -9.07
C GLY A 315 3.80 4.01 -8.80
N GLU A 316 4.37 4.77 -7.86
CA GLU A 316 3.97 6.15 -7.55
C GLU A 316 2.54 6.30 -6.98
N GLY A 317 1.82 5.21 -6.72
CA GLY A 317 0.41 5.28 -6.31
C GLY A 317 -0.57 5.39 -7.49
N SER A 318 -0.09 5.22 -8.72
CA SER A 318 -0.87 5.44 -9.94
C SER A 318 -2.07 4.51 -10.09
N GLY A 319 -1.89 3.20 -9.84
CA GLY A 319 -2.98 2.24 -9.82
C GLY A 319 -3.92 2.43 -8.62
N ALA A 320 -3.37 2.76 -7.45
CA ALA A 320 -4.18 3.08 -6.26
C ALA A 320 -5.13 4.26 -6.52
N ALA A 321 -4.63 5.33 -7.14
CA ALA A 321 -5.43 6.49 -7.50
C ALA A 321 -6.46 6.17 -8.61
N LEU A 322 -6.15 5.32 -9.59
CA LEU A 322 -7.13 4.88 -10.60
C LEU A 322 -8.28 4.07 -9.98
N ALA A 323 -7.99 3.23 -8.99
CA ALA A 323 -9.00 2.44 -8.31
C ALA A 323 -10.05 3.30 -7.58
N VAL A 324 -9.72 4.55 -7.23
CA VAL A 324 -10.68 5.52 -6.65
C VAL A 324 -11.89 5.70 -7.55
N SER A 325 -11.73 5.77 -8.87
CA SER A 325 -12.87 5.92 -9.79
C SER A 325 -13.83 4.72 -9.73
N ILE A 326 -13.29 3.51 -9.54
CA ILE A 326 -14.09 2.28 -9.40
C ILE A 326 -14.83 2.28 -8.06
N ILE A 327 -14.16 2.68 -6.98
CA ILE A 327 -14.76 2.78 -5.63
C ILE A 327 -15.85 3.86 -5.60
N ARG A 328 -15.64 5.01 -6.26
CA ARG A 328 -16.68 6.04 -6.42
C ARG A 328 -17.88 5.52 -7.19
N ALA A 329 -17.66 4.74 -8.26
CA ALA A 329 -18.76 4.12 -9.01
C ALA A 329 -19.55 3.12 -8.15
N ALA A 330 -18.87 2.29 -7.36
CA ALA A 330 -19.51 1.38 -6.40
C ALA A 330 -20.41 2.13 -5.42
N LEU A 331 -19.90 3.20 -4.81
CA LEU A 331 -20.65 4.06 -3.89
C LEU A 331 -21.84 4.75 -4.58
N ALA A 332 -21.65 5.25 -5.80
CA ALA A 332 -22.71 5.89 -6.58
C ALA A 332 -23.84 4.91 -6.93
N CYS A 333 -23.53 3.67 -7.29
CA CYS A 333 -24.54 2.64 -7.48
C CYS A 333 -25.32 2.37 -6.18
N HIS A 334 -24.61 2.21 -5.06
CA HIS A 334 -25.25 1.94 -3.76
C HIS A 334 -26.21 3.04 -3.31
N THR A 335 -25.81 4.29 -3.50
CA THR A 335 -26.53 5.46 -2.98
C THR A 335 -27.54 6.02 -3.98
N GLY A 336 -27.28 5.91 -5.28
CA GLY A 336 -28.08 6.54 -6.33
C GLY A 336 -29.08 5.63 -7.03
N MET A 337 -28.92 4.29 -6.97
CA MET A 337 -29.92 3.38 -7.53
C MET A 337 -31.21 3.38 -6.69
N ALA A 338 -32.35 3.37 -7.39
CA ALA A 338 -33.65 3.14 -6.77
C ALA A 338 -33.76 1.69 -6.28
N THR A 339 -34.50 1.49 -5.21
CA THR A 339 -34.98 0.17 -4.79
C THR A 339 -36.14 -0.31 -5.67
N PHE A 340 -36.40 -1.62 -5.70
CA PHE A 340 -37.56 -2.20 -6.42
C PHE A 340 -38.87 -1.50 -6.04
N THR A 341 -39.03 -1.18 -4.75
CA THR A 341 -40.19 -0.45 -4.21
C THR A 341 -40.30 0.96 -4.77
N GLU A 342 -39.21 1.74 -4.77
CA GLU A 342 -39.18 3.11 -5.30
C GLU A 342 -39.40 3.14 -6.82
N ALA A 343 -38.89 2.15 -7.55
CA ALA A 343 -39.01 2.03 -8.99
C ALA A 343 -40.34 1.40 -9.46
N ALA A 344 -41.20 0.93 -8.55
CA ALA A 344 -42.41 0.17 -8.83
C ALA A 344 -42.17 -1.07 -9.73
N VAL A 345 -41.00 -1.70 -9.61
CA VAL A 345 -40.64 -2.91 -10.36
C VAL A 345 -41.07 -4.12 -9.54
N SER A 346 -41.80 -5.05 -10.17
CA SER A 346 -42.25 -6.28 -9.52
C SER A 346 -41.07 -7.11 -9.00
N GLN A 347 -41.17 -7.53 -7.73
CA GLN A 347 -40.23 -8.47 -7.15
C GLN A 347 -40.46 -9.88 -7.71
N LYS A 348 -39.41 -10.72 -7.64
CA LYS A 348 -39.48 -12.13 -8.06
C LYS A 348 -40.50 -12.86 -7.18
N THR A 349 -41.43 -13.57 -7.81
CA THR A 349 -42.36 -14.51 -7.14
C THR A 349 -41.64 -15.78 -6.70
#